data_AF-A0A7S0XYN8-F1
#
_entry.id   AF-A0A7S0XYN8-F1
#
_cell.length_a   1.000
_cell.length_b   1.000
_cell.length_c   1.000
_cell.angle_alpha   90.00
_cell.angle_beta   90.00
_cell.angle_gamma   90.00
#
_symmetry.space_group_name_H-M   'P 1'
#
loop_
_entity.id
_entity.type
_entity.pdbx_description
1 polymer ?
#
loop_
_entity_poly.entity_id
_entity_poly.type
_entity_poly.pdbx_seq_one_letter_code
_entity_poly.pdbx_strand_id
1 'polypeptide(L)'
;PASEGGARLESLVAVNQPISLHRRTKRGSCQVLGHRNTEYMDRQNVWCPRNSAIQSFRFQRCWGNYFRYYAKCASKHRLIGSRARFHRTRCQHARWSRLQYLDRHRVKCPAGQVLSHFHFTGSGCGWRRMRFNFWCRHAQTGLWRHRDSPCQELNHKYGEYMDRQRPSCAKNEVMQGFRLHRAGCHGNQMRFRTYCAKVLMPWQWWGWQRMRRFRAKYHRWYRSYRKERRKYQRLTMPHSPTGDRLKRKYDYAYKMYRHWVRRYHAVHYKRQAIRFERQWKRWRRMGPTYRGKASHYHRLMRHYHRRYLSLQGRLPKKPVEHYPKFLPKKPDYTKSSYWNTLWTNKPDEERMASVKPVKADKNAPKAACSGTKDCDKNVHKMFGDATDTLGGLLPSDPAWNKYPKALVEDPKSDAAKFKEAMATSTYDPLNSADVGMGLSTERRAEFDQHMFANTGCAMGDKDCLLKAGVWPRSGKGVEKGGVNDTASAVKLMRRVDEHLGEDLPDDPAWEQYPQKLVEDRRGRQARVREGLATKTYDPLDNADVGMVAGGYDESRMRYRTDMRKATGCDMGEVECFRKFRKKNYPKFPAKKGDSDDCFGKKKGECGKDKAKSKEA
;
A
#
# COMPACT_ATOMS: atom_id res chain seq x y z
N PRO A 1 23.19 -39.38 9.38
CA PRO A 1 21.97 -38.53 9.44
C PRO A 1 22.18 -37.01 9.70
N ALA A 2 23.41 -36.51 9.93
CA ALA A 2 23.67 -35.08 10.20
C ALA A 2 24.09 -34.23 8.97
N SER A 3 24.32 -34.83 7.80
CA SER A 3 24.87 -34.15 6.61
C SER A 3 23.84 -33.57 5.63
N GLU A 4 22.59 -34.06 5.60
CA GLU A 4 21.55 -33.54 4.68
C GLU A 4 20.88 -32.23 5.14
N GLY A 5 21.17 -31.76 6.35
CA GLY A 5 20.61 -30.53 6.90
C GLY A 5 21.21 -29.23 6.34
N GLY A 6 22.36 -29.29 5.65
CA GLY A 6 23.10 -28.12 5.19
C GLY A 6 22.46 -27.38 4.00
N ALA A 7 21.96 -28.13 3.00
CA ALA A 7 21.54 -27.57 1.71
C ALA A 7 20.26 -26.70 1.77
N ARG A 8 19.41 -26.82 2.81
CA ARG A 8 18.13 -26.06 2.86
C ARG A 8 18.24 -24.66 3.48
N LEU A 9 19.26 -24.40 4.31
CA LEU A 9 19.45 -23.09 4.96
C LEU A 9 19.97 -22.00 4.00
N GLU A 10 20.58 -22.39 2.88
CA GLU A 10 21.07 -21.46 1.86
C GLU A 10 19.94 -20.61 1.23
N SER A 11 18.71 -21.14 1.17
CA SER A 11 17.55 -20.41 0.62
C SER A 11 17.15 -19.15 1.41
N LEU A 12 17.57 -19.01 2.68
CA LEU A 12 17.38 -17.81 3.50
C LEU A 12 18.51 -16.78 3.28
N VAL A 13 19.68 -17.19 2.81
CA VAL A 13 20.84 -16.30 2.54
C VAL A 13 20.48 -15.23 1.52
N ALA A 14 19.62 -15.55 0.54
CA ALA A 14 19.09 -14.61 -0.44
C ALA A 14 18.36 -13.40 0.16
N VAL A 15 17.87 -13.49 1.41
CA VAL A 15 17.09 -12.40 2.05
C VAL A 15 17.96 -11.26 2.59
N ASN A 16 19.24 -11.54 2.84
CA ASN A 16 20.21 -10.53 3.23
C ASN A 16 21.01 -9.98 2.04
N GLN A 17 20.54 -10.23 0.81
CA GLN A 17 21.20 -9.69 -0.36
C GLN A 17 21.21 -8.16 -0.30
N PRO A 18 22.38 -7.54 -0.48
CA PRO A 18 22.50 -6.10 -0.53
C PRO A 18 21.66 -5.59 -1.68
N ILE A 19 20.85 -4.60 -1.38
CA ILE A 19 19.94 -4.06 -2.38
C ILE A 19 20.72 -3.09 -3.24
N SER A 20 20.61 -3.22 -4.56
CA SER A 20 21.19 -2.23 -5.48
C SER A 20 20.63 -0.84 -5.19
N LEU A 21 21.50 0.10 -4.81
CA LEU A 21 21.14 1.49 -4.52
C LEU A 21 21.36 2.35 -5.76
N HIS A 22 20.40 3.23 -6.07
CA HIS A 22 20.57 4.23 -7.11
C HIS A 22 21.56 5.30 -6.62
N ARG A 23 22.49 5.71 -7.49
CA ARG A 23 23.55 6.65 -7.12
C ARG A 23 23.34 7.96 -7.85
N ARG A 24 23.37 9.06 -7.09
CA ARG A 24 23.35 10.42 -7.63
C ARG A 24 24.52 11.20 -7.06
N THR A 25 25.16 11.98 -7.91
CA THR A 25 26.22 12.88 -7.47
C THR A 25 25.62 14.22 -7.05
N LYS A 26 26.15 14.80 -5.99
CA LYS A 26 25.88 16.17 -5.55
C LYS A 26 27.19 16.92 -5.42
N ARG A 27 27.18 18.16 -5.90
CA ARG A 27 28.31 19.09 -5.83
C ARG A 27 27.87 20.27 -5.00
N GLY A 28 28.70 20.70 -4.05
CA GLY A 28 28.51 21.96 -3.34
C GLY A 28 28.92 23.16 -4.20
N SER A 29 28.69 24.37 -3.70
CA SER A 29 29.27 25.59 -4.26
C SER A 29 30.78 25.61 -4.03
N CYS A 30 31.50 26.30 -4.92
CA CYS A 30 32.93 26.54 -4.78
C CYS A 30 33.16 27.65 -3.74
N GLN A 31 33.95 27.36 -2.73
CA GLN A 31 34.24 28.24 -1.60
C GLN A 31 35.74 28.27 -1.33
N VAL A 32 36.25 29.39 -0.84
CA VAL A 32 37.67 29.52 -0.47
C VAL A 32 38.02 28.51 0.63
N LEU A 33 39.05 27.71 0.39
CA LEU A 33 39.56 26.73 1.34
C LEU A 33 41.09 26.56 1.26
N GLY A 34 41.68 26.78 0.08
CA GLY A 34 43.13 26.67 -0.11
C GLY A 34 43.90 27.75 0.65
N HIS A 35 45.03 27.37 1.25
CA HIS A 35 45.86 28.18 2.15
C HIS A 35 45.12 28.76 3.35
N ARG A 36 43.95 28.19 3.69
CA ARG A 36 43.16 28.60 4.83
C ARG A 36 43.13 27.50 5.89
N ASN A 37 42.91 27.93 7.13
CA ASN A 37 42.77 27.05 8.27
C ASN A 37 41.43 26.29 8.25
N THR A 38 41.30 25.32 9.16
CA THR A 38 40.18 24.38 9.22
C THR A 38 38.81 25.06 9.36
N GLU A 39 38.72 26.27 9.92
CA GLU A 39 37.44 26.97 10.06
C GLU A 39 36.73 27.21 8.74
N TYR A 40 37.45 27.41 7.63
CA TYR A 40 36.85 27.69 6.31
C TYR A 40 36.04 26.51 5.75
N MET A 41 36.15 25.32 6.35
CA MET A 41 35.26 24.19 6.04
C MET A 41 33.80 24.48 6.43
N ASP A 42 33.53 25.48 7.28
CA ASP A 42 32.18 25.86 7.68
C ASP A 42 31.35 26.52 6.58
N ARG A 43 31.98 26.94 5.49
CA ARG A 43 31.32 27.51 4.31
C ARG A 43 30.72 26.42 3.41
N GLN A 44 31.08 25.17 3.66
CA GLN A 44 30.72 24.05 2.79
C GLN A 44 29.79 23.08 3.49
N ASN A 45 28.72 22.69 2.80
CA ASN A 45 27.72 21.76 3.30
C ASN A 45 27.63 20.52 2.40
N VAL A 46 27.61 19.33 2.99
CA VAL A 46 27.29 18.08 2.30
C VAL A 46 25.89 17.62 2.65
N TRP A 47 24.98 17.66 1.69
CA TRP A 47 23.61 17.18 1.87
C TRP A 47 23.16 16.23 0.75
N CYS A 48 22.54 15.13 1.16
CA CYS A 48 21.81 14.24 0.26
C CYS A 48 20.29 14.46 0.35
N PRO A 49 19.56 14.35 -0.77
CA PRO A 49 18.13 14.60 -0.81
C PRO A 49 17.33 13.63 0.06
N ARG A 50 16.03 13.90 0.20
CA ARG A 50 15.09 13.01 0.92
C ARG A 50 15.26 11.55 0.44
N ASN A 51 15.15 10.61 1.38
CA ASN A 51 15.28 9.16 1.13
C ASN A 51 16.64 8.72 0.56
N SER A 52 17.70 9.50 0.82
CA SER A 52 19.06 9.22 0.37
C SER A 52 20.05 9.36 1.53
N ALA A 53 21.17 8.67 1.42
CA ALA A 53 22.27 8.72 2.38
C ALA A 53 23.60 8.93 1.64
N ILE A 54 24.58 9.48 2.35
CA ILE A 54 25.93 9.69 1.83
C ILE A 54 26.59 8.32 1.66
N GLN A 55 27.13 8.05 0.49
CA GLN A 55 27.95 6.86 0.22
C GLN A 55 29.44 7.19 0.23
N SER A 56 29.80 8.33 -0.36
CA SER A 56 31.17 8.84 -0.37
C SER A 56 31.15 10.35 -0.45
N PHE A 57 32.23 10.98 -0.02
CA PHE A 57 32.49 12.39 -0.29
C PHE A 57 33.98 12.61 -0.52
N ARG A 58 34.33 13.70 -1.21
CA ARG A 58 35.70 14.19 -1.35
C ARG A 58 35.65 15.70 -1.55
N PHE A 59 36.75 16.38 -1.30
CA PHE A 59 36.93 17.73 -1.79
C PHE A 59 37.35 17.68 -3.26
N GLN A 60 36.88 18.64 -4.04
CA GLN A 60 37.26 18.83 -5.43
C GLN A 60 37.68 20.27 -5.60
N ARG A 61 38.88 20.50 -6.11
CA ARG A 61 39.35 21.82 -6.51
C ARG A 61 38.48 22.35 -7.64
N CYS A 62 38.08 23.62 -7.55
CA CYS A 62 37.34 24.32 -8.59
C CYS A 62 38.30 25.13 -9.46
N TRP A 63 38.86 26.20 -8.90
CA TRP A 63 39.88 27.07 -9.49
C TRP A 63 40.66 27.75 -8.36
N GLY A 64 41.94 28.05 -8.57
CA GLY A 64 42.80 28.70 -7.57
C GLY A 64 42.69 28.07 -6.17
N ASN A 65 42.25 28.87 -5.20
CA ASN A 65 42.07 28.49 -3.79
C ASN A 65 40.63 28.07 -3.43
N TYR A 66 39.76 27.87 -4.44
CA TYR A 66 38.37 27.50 -4.26
C TYR A 66 38.17 25.98 -4.39
N PHE A 67 37.46 25.41 -3.42
CA PHE A 67 37.14 24.00 -3.34
C PHE A 67 35.64 23.82 -3.10
N ARG A 68 35.12 22.64 -3.44
CA ARG A 68 33.76 22.23 -3.10
C ARG A 68 33.73 20.78 -2.64
N TYR A 69 32.69 20.42 -1.89
CA TYR A 69 32.38 19.02 -1.70
C TYR A 69 31.82 18.38 -2.98
N TYR A 70 32.33 17.20 -3.29
CA TYR A 70 31.79 16.26 -4.25
C TYR A 70 31.30 15.03 -3.47
N ALA A 71 29.98 14.85 -3.37
CA ALA A 71 29.37 13.75 -2.64
C ALA A 71 28.61 12.81 -3.57
N LYS A 72 28.73 11.50 -3.35
CA LYS A 72 27.85 10.51 -3.98
C LYS A 72 26.79 10.11 -2.96
N CYS A 73 25.55 10.35 -3.32
CA CYS A 73 24.36 9.97 -2.56
C CYS A 73 23.83 8.65 -3.09
N ALA A 74 23.61 7.69 -2.20
CA ALA A 74 22.92 6.45 -2.50
C ALA A 74 21.47 6.55 -2.02
N SER A 75 20.53 6.22 -2.89
CA SER A 75 19.11 6.28 -2.62
C SER A 75 18.42 4.98 -3.01
N LYS A 76 17.40 4.63 -2.23
CA LYS A 76 16.44 3.59 -2.63
C LYS A 76 15.12 3.80 -1.92
N HIS A 77 14.33 4.70 -2.48
CA HIS A 77 12.98 5.08 -2.06
C HIS A 77 12.72 4.82 -0.56
N ARG A 78 11.72 3.99 -0.20
CA ARG A 78 11.24 3.83 1.20
C ARG A 78 12.22 3.09 2.14
N LEU A 79 13.42 2.71 1.70
CA LEU A 79 14.39 2.00 2.54
C LEU A 79 15.19 2.93 3.48
N ILE A 80 15.41 4.17 3.04
CA ILE A 80 16.03 5.23 3.83
C ILE A 80 14.93 6.22 4.19
N GLY A 81 14.78 6.50 5.48
CA GLY A 81 13.70 7.35 5.99
C GLY A 81 13.73 8.78 5.44
N SER A 82 12.54 9.34 5.22
CA SER A 82 12.36 10.73 4.77
C SER A 82 12.64 11.76 5.86
N ARG A 83 12.46 11.39 7.14
CA ARG A 83 12.79 12.22 8.29
C ARG A 83 14.25 12.03 8.69
N ALA A 84 14.94 13.14 8.89
CA ALA A 84 16.31 13.16 9.37
C ALA A 84 16.32 13.66 10.83
N ARG A 85 17.16 13.07 11.67
CA ARG A 85 17.38 13.46 13.07
C ARG A 85 18.69 14.21 13.18
N PHE A 86 18.66 15.35 13.84
CA PHE A 86 19.83 16.17 14.08
C PHE A 86 20.70 15.57 15.19
N HIS A 87 22.01 15.65 15.01
CA HIS A 87 23.05 15.25 15.94
C HIS A 87 24.21 16.23 15.83
N ARG A 88 25.06 16.27 16.86
CA ARG A 88 26.27 17.11 16.86
C ARG A 88 27.41 16.44 17.59
N THR A 89 28.64 16.72 17.18
CA THR A 89 29.81 16.36 17.99
C THR A 89 29.97 17.35 19.14
N ARG A 90 30.81 17.02 20.13
CA ARG A 90 31.29 18.00 21.11
C ARG A 90 32.06 19.12 20.40
N CYS A 91 32.06 20.31 21.01
CA CYS A 91 32.90 21.43 20.56
C CYS A 91 34.36 21.11 20.86
N GLN A 92 35.23 21.27 19.87
CA GLN A 92 36.68 21.02 19.97
C GLN A 92 37.44 22.19 19.36
N HIS A 93 38.69 22.39 19.78
CA HIS A 93 39.55 23.41 19.17
C HIS A 93 39.73 23.10 17.68
N ALA A 94 39.48 24.08 16.82
CA ALA A 94 39.61 23.91 15.37
C ALA A 94 39.74 25.24 14.61
N ARG A 95 39.22 26.35 15.15
CA ARG A 95 39.38 27.66 14.53
C ARG A 95 40.85 28.09 14.62
N TRP A 96 41.35 28.70 13.55
CA TRP A 96 42.75 29.09 13.38
C TRP A 96 43.72 27.91 13.50
N SER A 97 43.23 26.68 13.34
CA SER A 97 44.01 25.46 13.48
C SER A 97 44.17 24.75 12.14
N ARG A 98 45.24 23.98 12.03
CA ARG A 98 45.54 23.12 10.88
C ARG A 98 44.67 21.86 10.87
N LEU A 99 44.63 21.16 9.73
CA LEU A 99 43.68 20.07 9.46
C LEU A 99 43.74 18.89 10.44
N GLN A 100 44.86 18.65 11.12
CA GLN A 100 44.97 17.55 12.09
C GLN A 100 43.94 17.64 13.21
N TYR A 101 43.47 18.84 13.55
CA TYR A 101 42.50 19.07 14.63
C TYR A 101 41.12 18.46 14.33
N LEU A 102 40.86 18.04 13.08
CA LEU A 102 39.65 17.31 12.70
C LEU A 102 39.55 15.90 13.31
N ASP A 103 40.66 15.31 13.76
CA ASP A 103 40.72 13.95 14.31
C ASP A 103 39.98 13.77 15.65
N ARG A 104 39.70 14.90 16.32
CA ARG A 104 38.93 15.01 17.57
C ARG A 104 37.42 14.89 17.34
N HIS A 105 36.97 14.98 16.09
CA HIS A 105 35.57 14.85 15.72
C HIS A 105 35.24 13.43 15.25
N ARG A 106 34.26 12.82 15.91
CA ARG A 106 33.70 11.51 15.52
C ARG A 106 32.26 11.69 15.05
N VAL A 107 32.07 11.82 13.74
CA VAL A 107 30.73 11.82 13.15
C VAL A 107 30.23 10.39 13.07
N LYS A 108 29.21 10.04 13.85
CA LYS A 108 28.64 8.68 13.83
C LYS A 108 27.16 8.71 14.14
N CYS A 109 26.35 8.24 13.21
CA CYS A 109 24.94 8.02 13.43
C CYS A 109 24.71 6.85 14.40
N PRO A 110 23.65 6.92 15.24
CA PRO A 110 23.23 5.80 16.06
C PRO A 110 22.90 4.54 15.23
N ALA A 111 22.89 3.38 15.89
CA ALA A 111 22.53 2.12 15.25
C ALA A 111 21.13 2.20 14.60
N GLY A 112 20.98 1.66 13.39
CA GLY A 112 19.74 1.78 12.61
C GLY A 112 19.54 3.13 11.93
N GLN A 113 20.57 3.99 11.91
CA GLN A 113 20.56 5.24 11.17
C GLN A 113 21.77 5.35 10.24
N VAL A 114 21.66 6.20 9.22
CA VAL A 114 22.68 6.43 8.19
C VAL A 114 22.87 7.93 7.98
N LEU A 115 24.10 8.32 7.67
CA LEU A 115 24.48 9.71 7.51
C LEU A 115 23.91 10.27 6.22
N SER A 116 23.18 11.39 6.32
CA SER A 116 22.53 12.01 5.16
C SER A 116 23.00 13.43 4.90
N HIS A 117 23.50 14.10 5.92
CA HIS A 117 23.98 15.47 5.85
C HIS A 117 25.00 15.69 6.96
N PHE A 118 26.06 16.44 6.69
CA PHE A 118 26.93 17.00 7.71
C PHE A 118 27.44 18.39 7.31
N HIS A 119 27.74 19.19 8.31
CA HIS A 119 28.21 20.56 8.20
C HIS A 119 29.16 20.85 9.35
N PHE A 120 30.34 21.39 9.04
CA PHE A 120 31.28 21.86 10.07
C PHE A 120 30.88 23.28 10.47
N THR A 121 30.87 23.63 11.75
CA THR A 121 30.40 24.95 12.16
C THR A 121 30.96 25.38 13.51
N GLY A 122 31.15 26.69 13.68
CA GLY A 122 31.41 27.32 14.98
C GLY A 122 30.14 27.64 15.78
N SER A 123 28.94 27.53 15.17
CA SER A 123 27.69 27.94 15.82
C SER A 123 27.41 27.12 17.09
N GLY A 124 27.18 27.83 18.20
CA GLY A 124 26.94 27.26 19.52
C GLY A 124 28.16 26.55 20.12
N CYS A 125 29.37 26.97 19.72
CA CYS A 125 30.62 26.66 20.38
C CYS A 125 31.28 27.97 20.85
N GLY A 126 31.97 27.94 21.99
CA GLY A 126 32.72 29.09 22.50
C GLY A 126 33.95 29.43 21.65
N TRP A 127 34.73 30.40 22.12
CA TRP A 127 35.90 30.91 21.42
C TRP A 127 36.87 29.81 20.97
N ARG A 128 37.36 29.92 19.74
CA ARG A 128 38.24 28.95 19.03
C ARG A 128 37.70 27.53 18.79
N ARG A 129 36.48 27.21 19.25
CA ARG A 129 35.93 25.86 19.15
C ARG A 129 34.93 25.73 18.01
N MET A 130 34.93 24.57 17.36
CA MET A 130 33.98 24.22 16.30
C MET A 130 33.49 22.77 16.50
N ARG A 131 32.47 22.37 15.74
CA ARG A 131 31.89 21.01 15.78
C ARG A 131 31.31 20.62 14.43
N PHE A 132 31.02 19.33 14.26
CA PHE A 132 30.14 18.89 13.20
C PHE A 132 28.69 18.87 13.68
N ASN A 133 27.83 19.55 12.93
CA ASN A 133 26.40 19.34 12.90
C ASN A 133 26.08 18.29 11.83
N PHE A 134 25.31 17.26 12.14
CA PHE A 134 25.02 16.20 11.18
C PHE A 134 23.63 15.61 11.35
N TRP A 135 23.07 15.08 10.26
CA TRP A 135 21.73 14.54 10.24
C TRP A 135 21.73 13.08 9.80
N CYS A 136 21.06 12.28 10.60
CA CYS A 136 20.96 10.85 10.44
C CYS A 136 19.53 10.47 10.05
N ARG A 137 19.38 9.64 9.02
CA ARG A 137 18.08 9.09 8.61
C ARG A 137 17.95 7.67 9.09
N HIS A 138 16.74 7.29 9.51
CA HIS A 138 16.48 5.91 9.87
C HIS A 138 16.64 4.99 8.64
N ALA A 139 17.41 3.91 8.78
CA ALA A 139 17.52 2.87 7.76
C ALA A 139 17.82 1.54 8.44
N GLN A 140 17.11 0.47 8.04
CA GLN A 140 17.48 -0.87 8.48
C GLN A 140 18.84 -1.20 7.85
N THR A 141 19.86 -1.20 8.68
CA THR A 141 21.25 -1.43 8.26
C THR A 141 21.70 -2.80 8.72
N GLY A 142 22.58 -3.38 7.93
CA GLY A 142 23.34 -4.54 8.33
C GLY A 142 24.39 -4.17 9.36
N LEU A 143 25.31 -5.10 9.56
CA LEU A 143 26.48 -4.86 10.38
C LEU A 143 27.36 -3.82 9.72
N TRP A 144 27.81 -2.83 10.49
CA TRP A 144 28.75 -1.85 9.98
C TRP A 144 30.15 -2.46 9.88
N ARG A 145 30.91 -1.99 8.90
CA ARG A 145 32.33 -2.28 8.70
C ARG A 145 33.04 -0.94 8.58
N HIS A 146 34.25 -0.84 9.09
CA HIS A 146 35.05 0.35 8.83
C HIS A 146 35.90 0.15 7.57
N ARG A 147 36.18 1.24 6.87
CA ARG A 147 37.13 1.30 5.77
C ARG A 147 38.00 2.53 5.99
N ASP A 148 39.30 2.31 6.02
CA ASP A 148 40.28 3.38 6.15
C ASP A 148 40.68 3.82 4.73
N SER A 149 40.72 5.14 4.48
CA SER A 149 41.27 5.67 3.23
C SER A 149 42.79 5.51 3.19
N PRO A 150 43.44 5.67 2.02
CA PRO A 150 44.89 5.76 1.98
C PRO A 150 45.43 6.85 2.92
N CYS A 151 46.61 6.62 3.48
CA CYS A 151 47.34 7.64 4.24
C CYS A 151 47.72 8.78 3.29
N GLN A 152 47.43 10.02 3.68
CA GLN A 152 47.79 11.22 2.92
C GLN A 152 48.28 12.29 3.88
N GLU A 153 49.17 13.13 3.42
CA GLU A 153 49.71 14.25 4.20
C GLU A 153 48.60 15.22 4.60
N LEU A 154 48.41 15.41 5.91
CA LEU A 154 47.37 16.27 6.48
C LEU A 154 47.85 17.00 7.74
N ASN A 155 48.81 16.43 8.47
CA ASN A 155 49.31 17.05 9.68
C ASN A 155 50.08 18.34 9.36
N HIS A 156 49.79 19.42 10.09
CA HIS A 156 50.29 20.78 9.86
C HIS A 156 49.90 21.41 8.51
N LYS A 157 49.02 20.79 7.73
CA LYS A 157 48.58 21.30 6.42
C LYS A 157 47.30 22.13 6.50
N TYR A 158 47.12 22.96 5.47
CA TYR A 158 45.94 23.79 5.24
C TYR A 158 44.89 23.05 4.41
N GLY A 159 43.71 23.66 4.26
CA GLY A 159 42.51 23.07 3.67
C GLY A 159 42.65 22.45 2.28
N GLU A 160 43.61 22.89 1.46
CA GLU A 160 43.84 22.36 0.11
C GLU A 160 44.19 20.86 0.11
N TYR A 161 44.84 20.34 1.15
CA TYR A 161 45.24 18.92 1.23
C TYR A 161 44.05 17.96 1.45
N MET A 162 42.84 18.49 1.69
CA MET A 162 41.63 17.68 1.84
C MET A 162 41.15 17.03 0.54
N ASP A 163 41.57 17.53 -0.64
CA ASP A 163 41.20 16.96 -1.94
C ASP A 163 41.84 15.59 -2.23
N ARG A 164 42.94 15.28 -1.52
CA ARG A 164 43.64 13.98 -1.56
C ARG A 164 42.85 12.88 -0.85
N GLN A 165 41.95 13.25 0.05
CA GLN A 165 41.15 12.30 0.83
C GLN A 165 39.92 11.81 0.05
N ARG A 166 39.67 10.50 0.09
CA ARG A 166 38.55 9.85 -0.64
C ARG A 166 37.72 8.90 0.23
N PRO A 167 37.12 9.36 1.35
CA PRO A 167 36.27 8.54 2.19
C PRO A 167 35.07 7.98 1.41
N SER A 168 34.99 6.66 1.31
CA SER A 168 33.95 5.99 0.52
C SER A 168 33.56 4.61 1.07
N CYS A 169 32.27 4.32 0.94
CA CYS A 169 31.73 2.98 1.15
C CYS A 169 31.63 2.19 -0.16
N ALA A 170 31.63 0.86 -0.08
CA ALA A 170 31.53 0.01 -1.26
C ALA A 170 30.17 0.13 -1.97
N LYS A 171 30.05 -0.54 -3.12
CA LYS A 171 28.78 -0.67 -3.84
C LYS A 171 27.71 -1.23 -2.90
N ASN A 172 26.54 -0.58 -2.85
CA ASN A 172 25.39 -0.93 -2.00
C ASN A 172 25.60 -0.76 -0.48
N GLU A 173 26.67 -0.09 -0.07
CA GLU A 173 26.87 0.37 1.30
C GLU A 173 26.63 1.89 1.37
N VAL A 174 26.18 2.35 2.54
CA VAL A 174 26.03 3.76 2.86
C VAL A 174 26.81 4.08 4.13
N MET A 175 27.23 5.33 4.25
CA MET A 175 28.00 5.82 5.36
C MET A 175 27.09 6.01 6.58
N GLN A 176 27.46 5.45 7.72
CA GLN A 176 26.90 5.77 9.03
C GLN A 176 27.69 6.89 9.72
N GLY A 177 28.93 7.11 9.32
CA GLY A 177 29.78 8.12 9.91
C GLY A 177 31.21 8.07 9.37
N PHE A 178 32.04 8.97 9.87
CA PHE A 178 33.47 9.00 9.59
C PHE A 178 34.23 9.64 10.76
N ARG A 179 35.55 9.41 10.80
CA ARG A 179 36.49 10.07 11.71
C ARG A 179 37.85 10.17 11.02
N LEU A 180 38.53 11.30 11.15
CA LEU A 180 39.94 11.42 10.77
C LEU A 180 40.81 10.82 11.90
N HIS A 181 41.86 10.08 11.57
CA HIS A 181 42.81 9.57 12.56
C HIS A 181 44.21 9.33 11.96
N ARG A 182 45.21 9.22 12.84
CA ARG A 182 46.60 8.94 12.48
C ARG A 182 46.97 7.45 12.53
N ALA A 183 46.22 6.63 13.26
CA ALA A 183 46.59 5.22 13.49
C ALA A 183 46.88 4.45 12.19
N GLY A 184 48.08 3.86 12.11
CA GLY A 184 48.59 3.12 10.94
C GLY A 184 49.06 4.00 9.77
N CYS A 185 49.34 5.29 10.00
CA CYS A 185 50.02 6.17 9.06
C CYS A 185 51.33 6.68 9.67
N HIS A 186 52.34 6.94 8.84
CA HIS A 186 53.66 7.40 9.26
C HIS A 186 53.83 8.91 9.04
N GLY A 187 54.76 9.54 9.78
CA GLY A 187 55.09 10.96 9.62
C GLY A 187 53.87 11.88 9.75
N ASN A 188 53.71 12.79 8.79
CA ASN A 188 52.62 13.79 8.74
C ASN A 188 51.33 13.29 8.07
N GLN A 189 51.22 11.98 7.84
CA GLN A 189 50.08 11.40 7.16
C GLN A 189 48.92 11.08 8.12
N MET A 190 47.70 11.30 7.66
CA MET A 190 46.46 10.93 8.34
C MET A 190 45.46 10.35 7.32
N ARG A 191 44.42 9.67 7.80
CA ARG A 191 43.39 9.07 6.94
C ARG A 191 42.01 9.10 7.57
N PHE A 192 40.99 8.95 6.74
CA PHE A 192 39.61 8.81 7.19
C PHE A 192 39.27 7.35 7.46
N ARG A 193 38.78 7.07 8.67
CA ARG A 193 38.00 5.88 8.97
C ARG A 193 36.53 6.14 8.68
N THR A 194 36.01 5.48 7.65
CA THR A 194 34.58 5.53 7.29
C THR A 194 33.85 4.35 7.90
N TYR A 195 32.70 4.59 8.53
CA TYR A 195 31.83 3.54 9.04
C TYR A 195 30.73 3.27 8.00
N CYS A 196 30.80 2.12 7.34
CA CYS A 196 29.92 1.75 6.23
C CYS A 196 28.95 0.65 6.65
N ALA A 197 27.70 0.72 6.21
CA ALA A 197 26.73 -0.34 6.45
C ALA A 197 25.89 -0.63 5.19
N LYS A 198 25.59 -1.90 4.97
CA LYS A 198 24.66 -2.33 3.91
C LYS A 198 23.24 -1.90 4.29
N VAL A 199 22.50 -1.32 3.36
CA VAL A 199 21.06 -1.05 3.56
C VAL A 199 20.28 -2.33 3.30
N LEU A 200 19.54 -2.80 4.30
CA LEU A 200 18.70 -3.98 4.24
C LEU A 200 17.26 -3.59 3.95
N MET A 201 16.54 -4.47 3.24
CA MET A 201 15.10 -4.29 3.05
C MET A 201 14.44 -4.40 4.42
N PRO A 202 13.59 -3.45 4.85
CA PRO A 202 12.77 -3.67 6.01
C PRO A 202 12.01 -4.99 5.90
N TRP A 203 12.09 -5.84 6.93
CA TRP A 203 11.44 -7.15 6.90
C TRP A 203 9.92 -7.02 6.72
N GLN A 204 9.34 -5.90 7.14
CA GLN A 204 7.94 -5.57 6.90
C GLN A 204 7.61 -5.43 5.41
N TRP A 205 8.56 -5.00 4.59
CA TRP A 205 8.37 -4.82 3.15
C TRP A 205 8.70 -6.08 2.36
N TRP A 206 9.50 -6.98 2.95
CA TRP A 206 9.85 -8.24 2.32
C TRP A 206 8.59 -9.05 2.01
N GLY A 207 8.47 -9.51 0.75
CA GLY A 207 7.35 -10.34 0.32
C GLY A 207 6.00 -9.63 0.22
N TRP A 208 5.89 -8.33 0.54
CA TRP A 208 4.59 -7.63 0.54
C TRP A 208 3.93 -7.61 -0.84
N GLN A 209 4.70 -7.38 -1.91
CA GLN A 209 4.20 -7.48 -3.28
C GLN A 209 3.73 -8.89 -3.62
N ARG A 210 4.45 -9.94 -3.18
CA ARG A 210 4.02 -11.34 -3.35
C ARG A 210 2.73 -11.61 -2.57
N MET A 211 2.60 -11.12 -1.34
CA MET A 211 1.38 -11.23 -0.55
C MET A 211 0.20 -10.54 -1.24
N ARG A 212 0.36 -9.34 -1.80
CA ARG A 212 -0.69 -8.67 -2.57
C ARG A 212 -1.11 -9.49 -3.79
N ARG A 213 -0.14 -10.02 -4.56
CA ARG A 213 -0.43 -10.89 -5.71
C ARG A 213 -1.17 -12.17 -5.30
N PHE A 214 -0.73 -12.84 -4.23
CA PHE A 214 -1.41 -14.06 -3.73
C PHE A 214 -2.78 -13.74 -3.13
N ARG A 215 -2.93 -12.58 -2.50
CA ARG A 215 -4.21 -12.09 -2.00
C ARG A 215 -5.23 -11.91 -3.11
N ALA A 216 -4.84 -11.22 -4.18
CA ALA A 216 -5.68 -11.08 -5.37
C ALA A 216 -6.06 -12.46 -5.96
N LYS A 217 -5.09 -13.38 -6.07
CA LYS A 217 -5.35 -14.73 -6.60
C LYS A 217 -6.29 -15.55 -5.74
N TYR A 218 -6.12 -15.59 -4.41
CA TYR A 218 -7.04 -16.39 -3.58
C TYR A 218 -8.44 -15.77 -3.55
N HIS A 219 -8.59 -14.44 -3.55
CA HIS A 219 -9.91 -13.81 -3.65
C HIS A 219 -10.61 -14.13 -4.98
N ARG A 220 -9.87 -14.14 -6.11
CA ARG A 220 -10.40 -14.58 -7.41
C ARG A 220 -10.91 -16.01 -7.36
N TRP A 221 -10.12 -16.94 -6.83
CA TRP A 221 -10.53 -18.35 -6.71
C TRP A 221 -11.67 -18.56 -5.71
N TYR A 222 -11.74 -17.79 -4.63
CA TYR A 222 -12.86 -17.82 -3.69
C TYR A 222 -14.17 -17.39 -4.37
N ARG A 223 -14.14 -16.32 -5.18
CA ARG A 223 -15.31 -15.91 -5.98
C ARG A 223 -15.73 -17.00 -6.98
N SER A 224 -14.75 -17.62 -7.66
CA SER A 224 -15.02 -18.75 -8.56
C SER A 224 -15.65 -19.94 -7.83
N TYR A 225 -15.13 -20.31 -6.66
CA TYR A 225 -15.67 -21.38 -5.82
C TYR A 225 -17.11 -21.08 -5.41
N ARG A 226 -17.39 -19.87 -4.89
CA ARG A 226 -18.77 -19.49 -4.52
C ARG A 226 -19.72 -19.52 -5.71
N LYS A 227 -19.28 -19.07 -6.89
CA LYS A 227 -20.08 -19.10 -8.11
C LYS A 227 -20.44 -20.53 -8.53
N GLU A 228 -19.45 -21.42 -8.61
CA GLU A 228 -19.69 -22.82 -9.03
C GLU A 228 -20.44 -23.62 -7.96
N ARG A 229 -20.22 -23.36 -6.66
CA ARG A 229 -20.99 -23.97 -5.57
C ARG A 229 -22.48 -23.58 -5.65
N ARG A 230 -22.79 -22.31 -5.92
CA ARG A 230 -24.17 -21.86 -6.11
C ARG A 230 -24.85 -22.53 -7.30
N LYS A 231 -24.13 -22.74 -8.41
CA LYS A 231 -24.67 -23.49 -9.56
C LYS A 231 -24.98 -24.94 -9.19
N TYR A 232 -24.06 -25.61 -8.49
CA TYR A 232 -24.26 -26.98 -8.03
C TYR A 232 -25.45 -27.10 -7.05
N GLN A 233 -25.58 -26.17 -6.10
CA GLN A 233 -26.68 -26.14 -5.12
C GLN A 233 -28.06 -25.88 -5.73
N ARG A 234 -28.13 -25.33 -6.96
CA ARG A 234 -29.39 -25.09 -7.68
C ARG A 234 -29.82 -26.27 -8.55
N LEU A 235 -29.02 -27.32 -8.65
CA LEU A 235 -29.39 -28.50 -9.43
C LEU A 235 -30.45 -29.30 -8.68
N THR A 236 -31.51 -29.67 -9.39
CA THR A 236 -32.51 -30.64 -8.91
C THR A 236 -31.91 -32.04 -8.76
N MET A 237 -30.99 -32.43 -9.67
CA MET A 237 -30.31 -33.72 -9.65
C MET A 237 -28.78 -33.58 -9.53
N PRO A 238 -28.23 -33.48 -8.30
CA PRO A 238 -26.80 -33.28 -8.07
C PRO A 238 -25.92 -34.47 -8.48
N HIS A 239 -26.49 -35.67 -8.60
CA HIS A 239 -25.80 -36.89 -9.03
C HIS A 239 -25.89 -37.17 -10.54
N SER A 240 -26.47 -36.25 -11.33
CA SER A 240 -26.43 -36.34 -12.79
C SER A 240 -25.01 -36.13 -13.33
N PRO A 241 -24.69 -36.54 -14.58
CA PRO A 241 -23.41 -36.23 -15.22
C PRO A 241 -23.06 -34.73 -15.21
N THR A 242 -24.07 -33.87 -15.32
CA THR A 242 -23.96 -32.41 -15.20
C THR A 242 -23.61 -32.01 -13.77
N GLY A 243 -24.25 -32.61 -12.78
CA GLY A 243 -23.95 -32.44 -11.36
C GLY A 243 -22.51 -32.81 -11.01
N ASP A 244 -22.02 -33.97 -11.45
CA ASP A 244 -20.63 -34.39 -11.23
C ASP A 244 -19.61 -33.50 -11.93
N ARG A 245 -19.94 -32.97 -13.11
CA ARG A 245 -19.09 -31.99 -13.80
C ARG A 245 -19.00 -30.68 -13.00
N LEU A 246 -20.12 -30.17 -12.52
CA LEU A 246 -20.15 -28.97 -11.67
C LEU A 246 -19.46 -29.21 -10.32
N LYS A 247 -19.59 -30.42 -9.75
CA LYS A 247 -18.89 -30.85 -8.55
C LYS A 247 -17.38 -30.77 -8.70
N ARG A 248 -16.85 -31.40 -9.76
CA ARG A 248 -15.42 -31.35 -10.10
C ARG A 248 -14.93 -29.91 -10.32
N LYS A 249 -15.73 -29.03 -10.92
CA LYS A 249 -15.40 -27.61 -11.12
C LYS A 249 -15.31 -26.84 -9.80
N TYR A 250 -16.30 -26.97 -8.91
CA TYR A 250 -16.25 -26.28 -7.62
C TYR A 250 -15.16 -26.86 -6.71
N ASP A 251 -14.94 -28.17 -6.71
CA ASP A 251 -13.88 -28.83 -5.93
C ASP A 251 -12.50 -28.37 -6.39
N TYR A 252 -12.28 -28.27 -7.70
CA TYR A 252 -11.04 -27.71 -8.24
C TYR A 252 -10.85 -26.24 -7.82
N ALA A 253 -11.90 -25.42 -7.94
CA ALA A 253 -11.85 -24.03 -7.49
C ALA A 253 -11.54 -23.91 -5.99
N TYR A 254 -12.10 -24.78 -5.15
CA TYR A 254 -11.81 -24.85 -3.72
C TYR A 254 -10.37 -25.28 -3.43
N LYS A 255 -9.86 -26.31 -4.13
CA LYS A 255 -8.45 -26.75 -4.04
C LYS A 255 -7.50 -25.61 -4.42
N MET A 256 -7.81 -24.86 -5.48
CA MET A 256 -7.04 -23.68 -5.90
C MET A 256 -7.11 -22.54 -4.87
N TYR A 257 -8.28 -22.25 -4.32
CA TYR A 257 -8.45 -21.29 -3.24
C TYR A 257 -7.56 -21.66 -2.03
N ARG A 258 -7.66 -22.90 -1.53
CA ARG A 258 -6.83 -23.38 -0.41
C ARG A 258 -5.35 -23.30 -0.74
N HIS A 259 -4.95 -23.64 -1.96
CA HIS A 259 -3.56 -23.51 -2.41
C HIS A 259 -3.06 -22.06 -2.27
N TRP A 260 -3.79 -21.08 -2.78
CA TRP A 260 -3.37 -19.68 -2.71
C TRP A 260 -3.42 -19.10 -1.29
N VAL A 261 -4.36 -19.53 -0.45
CA VAL A 261 -4.35 -19.22 1.00
C VAL A 261 -3.07 -19.76 1.65
N ARG A 262 -2.72 -21.02 1.41
CA ARG A 262 -1.45 -21.61 1.90
C ARG A 262 -0.23 -20.84 1.42
N ARG A 263 -0.19 -20.44 0.14
CA ARG A 263 0.90 -19.60 -0.41
C ARG A 263 0.97 -18.23 0.25
N TYR A 264 -0.17 -17.59 0.53
CA TYR A 264 -0.22 -16.33 1.25
C TYR A 264 0.37 -16.47 2.66
N HIS A 265 -0.06 -17.47 3.43
CA HIS A 265 0.49 -17.75 4.76
C HIS A 265 1.98 -18.14 4.72
N ALA A 266 2.42 -18.87 3.69
CA ALA A 266 3.83 -19.20 3.49
C ALA A 266 4.70 -17.94 3.42
N VAL A 267 4.26 -16.90 2.69
CA VAL A 267 4.99 -15.62 2.63
C VAL A 267 5.02 -14.94 3.99
N HIS A 268 3.91 -14.98 4.74
CA HIS A 268 3.87 -14.45 6.11
C HIS A 268 4.87 -15.17 7.04
N TYR A 269 4.90 -16.50 7.04
CA TYR A 269 5.84 -17.26 7.86
C TYR A 269 7.30 -17.01 7.45
N LYS A 270 7.57 -16.87 6.15
CA LYS A 270 8.92 -16.47 5.69
C LYS A 270 9.30 -15.08 6.21
N ARG A 271 8.39 -14.10 6.20
CA ARG A 271 8.65 -12.76 6.79
C ARG A 271 9.02 -12.85 8.27
N GLN A 272 8.31 -13.66 9.06
CA GLN A 272 8.62 -13.86 10.47
C GLN A 272 9.97 -14.56 10.67
N ALA A 273 10.26 -15.60 9.88
CA ALA A 273 11.57 -16.27 9.93
C ALA A 273 12.72 -15.28 9.69
N ILE A 274 12.60 -14.40 8.70
CA ILE A 274 13.59 -13.36 8.38
C ILE A 274 13.74 -12.36 9.54
N ARG A 275 12.63 -11.92 10.13
CA ARG A 275 12.64 -11.04 11.30
C ARG A 275 13.44 -11.66 12.44
N PHE A 276 13.16 -12.92 12.78
CA PHE A 276 13.81 -13.63 13.88
C PHE A 276 15.26 -14.00 13.56
N GLU A 277 15.60 -14.30 12.30
CA GLU A 277 16.98 -14.50 11.86
C GLU A 277 17.83 -13.24 12.12
N ARG A 278 17.29 -12.05 11.80
CA ARG A 278 17.98 -10.77 12.05
C ARG A 278 18.15 -10.49 13.53
N GLN A 279 17.13 -10.78 14.34
CA GLN A 279 17.22 -10.64 15.80
C GLN A 279 18.24 -11.61 16.38
N TRP A 280 18.22 -12.88 15.98
CA TRP A 280 19.23 -13.87 16.35
C TRP A 280 20.64 -13.40 16.04
N LYS A 281 20.91 -12.97 14.79
CA LYS A 281 22.21 -12.44 14.38
C LYS A 281 22.64 -11.21 15.18
N ARG A 282 21.69 -10.35 15.56
CA ARG A 282 21.95 -9.18 16.40
C ARG A 282 22.38 -9.59 17.81
N TRP A 283 21.60 -10.45 18.47
CA TRP A 283 21.88 -10.91 19.85
C TRP A 283 23.14 -11.77 19.94
N ARG A 284 23.37 -12.66 18.97
CA ARG A 284 24.59 -13.48 18.91
C ARG A 284 25.87 -12.64 18.90
N ARG A 285 25.82 -11.42 18.34
CA ARG A 285 26.98 -10.51 18.26
C ARG A 285 27.20 -9.66 19.50
N MET A 286 26.22 -9.56 20.40
CA MET A 286 26.39 -8.81 21.64
C MET A 286 27.21 -9.57 22.70
N GLY A 287 27.69 -10.78 22.36
CA GLY A 287 28.58 -11.56 23.22
C GLY A 287 27.87 -12.65 24.04
N PRO A 288 28.63 -13.37 24.89
CA PRO A 288 28.17 -14.53 25.64
C PRO A 288 26.96 -14.27 26.55
N THR A 289 26.90 -13.08 27.15
CA THR A 289 25.81 -12.64 28.05
C THR A 289 24.42 -12.73 27.41
N TYR A 290 24.33 -12.68 26.07
CA TYR A 290 23.06 -12.73 25.34
C TYR A 290 22.80 -14.07 24.63
N ARG A 291 23.56 -15.12 24.96
CA ARG A 291 23.42 -16.45 24.36
C ARG A 291 22.00 -17.01 24.51
N GLY A 292 21.37 -16.85 25.68
CA GLY A 292 19.98 -17.28 25.92
C GLY A 292 18.97 -16.62 24.97
N LYS A 293 19.03 -15.28 24.82
CA LYS A 293 18.17 -14.54 23.88
C LYS A 293 18.45 -14.94 22.43
N ALA A 294 19.71 -15.10 22.06
CA ALA A 294 20.08 -15.56 20.72
C ALA A 294 19.48 -16.95 20.43
N SER A 295 19.61 -17.91 21.35
CA SER A 295 19.05 -19.25 21.22
C SER A 295 17.52 -19.24 21.10
N HIS A 296 16.83 -18.41 21.88
CA HIS A 296 15.38 -18.23 21.77
C HIS A 296 14.97 -17.77 20.36
N TYR A 297 15.59 -16.72 19.82
CA TYR A 297 15.27 -16.23 18.47
C TYR A 297 15.66 -17.21 17.37
N HIS A 298 16.70 -18.01 17.57
CA HIS A 298 17.08 -19.07 16.65
C HIS A 298 16.00 -20.17 16.59
N ARG A 299 15.44 -20.58 17.74
CA ARG A 299 14.31 -21.53 17.78
C ARG A 299 13.07 -20.99 17.07
N LEU A 300 12.70 -19.73 17.33
CA LEU A 300 11.59 -19.07 16.63
C LEU A 300 11.83 -19.03 15.12
N MET A 301 13.02 -18.61 14.69
CA MET A 301 13.39 -18.59 13.26
C MET A 301 13.19 -19.98 12.62
N ARG A 302 13.71 -21.05 13.26
CA ARG A 302 13.55 -22.43 12.77
C ARG A 302 12.09 -22.87 12.73
N HIS A 303 11.29 -22.52 13.73
CA HIS A 303 9.85 -22.83 13.76
C HIS A 303 9.13 -22.22 12.55
N TYR A 304 9.30 -20.90 12.34
CA TYR A 304 8.68 -20.18 11.25
C TYR A 304 9.18 -20.62 9.87
N HIS A 305 10.46 -20.98 9.77
CA HIS A 305 11.02 -21.51 8.53
C HIS A 305 10.43 -22.89 8.19
N ARG A 306 10.30 -23.80 9.16
CA ARG A 306 9.65 -25.11 8.96
C ARG A 306 8.19 -24.95 8.50
N ARG A 307 7.41 -24.06 9.13
CA ARG A 307 6.04 -23.73 8.69
C ARG A 307 5.98 -23.14 7.28
N TYR A 308 6.97 -22.34 6.88
CA TYR A 308 7.07 -21.85 5.51
C TYR A 308 7.30 -22.99 4.51
N LEU A 309 8.23 -23.91 4.82
CA LEU A 309 8.55 -25.05 3.96
C LEU A 309 7.35 -26.00 3.82
N SER A 310 6.63 -26.29 4.91
CA SER A 310 5.47 -27.19 4.89
C SER A 310 4.29 -26.67 4.04
N LEU A 311 4.25 -25.37 3.76
CA LEU A 311 3.22 -24.76 2.91
C LEU A 311 3.64 -24.62 1.43
N GLN A 312 4.84 -25.08 1.07
CA GLN A 312 5.24 -25.18 -0.33
C GLN A 312 4.65 -26.44 -0.98
N GLY A 313 3.39 -26.36 -1.36
CA GLY A 313 2.74 -27.39 -2.19
C GLY A 313 2.87 -27.11 -3.69
N ARG A 314 2.77 -28.17 -4.50
CA ARG A 314 2.54 -28.07 -5.96
C ARG A 314 1.15 -27.47 -6.22
N LEU A 315 0.97 -26.89 -7.40
CA LEU A 315 -0.34 -26.42 -7.85
C LEU A 315 -1.27 -27.62 -8.06
N PRO A 316 -2.54 -27.57 -7.62
CA PRO A 316 -3.54 -28.57 -7.99
C PRO A 316 -3.61 -28.70 -9.52
N LYS A 317 -3.61 -29.94 -10.02
CA LYS A 317 -3.83 -30.20 -11.45
C LYS A 317 -5.29 -29.89 -11.79
N LYS A 318 -5.52 -29.30 -12.97
CA LYS A 318 -6.88 -29.13 -13.51
C LYS A 318 -7.47 -30.53 -13.71
N PRO A 319 -8.71 -30.80 -13.29
CA PRO A 319 -9.34 -32.09 -13.58
C PRO A 319 -9.39 -32.30 -15.09
N VAL A 320 -9.03 -33.50 -15.53
CA VAL A 320 -9.19 -33.91 -16.93
C VAL A 320 -10.68 -34.16 -17.15
N GLU A 321 -11.31 -33.40 -18.04
CA GLU A 321 -12.70 -33.64 -18.41
C GLU A 321 -12.72 -34.84 -19.36
N HIS A 322 -13.02 -36.03 -18.83
CA HIS A 322 -13.36 -37.17 -19.65
C HIS A 322 -14.81 -36.97 -20.11
N TYR A 323 -14.95 -36.44 -21.33
CA TYR A 323 -16.20 -36.55 -22.04
C TYR A 323 -16.36 -38.02 -22.40
N PRO A 324 -17.44 -38.69 -21.96
CA PRO A 324 -17.71 -40.01 -22.51
C PRO A 324 -17.82 -39.82 -24.02
N LYS A 325 -17.07 -40.64 -24.78
CA LYS A 325 -17.17 -40.69 -26.24
C LYS A 325 -18.54 -41.29 -26.61
N PHE A 326 -19.62 -40.59 -26.30
CA PHE A 326 -20.96 -40.84 -26.85
C PHE A 326 -21.15 -40.01 -28.12
N LEU A 327 -20.12 -39.95 -28.98
CA LEU A 327 -20.44 -39.83 -30.39
C LEU A 327 -20.89 -41.25 -30.77
N PRO A 328 -22.19 -41.52 -30.95
CA PRO A 328 -22.57 -42.73 -31.66
C PRO A 328 -21.71 -42.77 -32.92
N LYS A 329 -21.13 -43.94 -33.23
CA LYS A 329 -20.67 -44.22 -34.61
C LYS A 329 -21.80 -43.71 -35.50
N LYS A 330 -21.48 -42.80 -36.45
CA LYS A 330 -22.42 -42.03 -37.29
C LYS A 330 -23.82 -42.65 -37.23
N PRO A 331 -24.82 -41.98 -36.62
CA PRO A 331 -26.15 -42.57 -36.52
C PRO A 331 -26.53 -43.04 -37.93
N ASP A 332 -26.97 -44.30 -38.02
CA ASP A 332 -27.51 -44.83 -39.26
C ASP A 332 -28.76 -44.01 -39.58
N TYR A 333 -28.58 -42.96 -40.39
CA TYR A 333 -29.62 -41.98 -40.74
C TYR A 333 -30.81 -42.66 -41.43
N THR A 334 -30.66 -43.92 -41.85
CA THR A 334 -31.71 -44.68 -42.52
C THR A 334 -32.75 -45.30 -41.57
N LYS A 335 -32.54 -45.29 -40.24
CA LYS A 335 -33.38 -46.07 -39.30
C LYS A 335 -34.12 -45.28 -38.22
N SER A 336 -33.99 -43.95 -38.17
CA SER A 336 -34.68 -43.16 -37.15
C SER A 336 -35.95 -42.49 -37.70
N SER A 337 -37.12 -43.04 -37.39
CA SER A 337 -38.42 -42.45 -37.76
C SER A 337 -38.64 -41.05 -37.18
N TYR A 338 -37.95 -40.71 -36.08
CA TYR A 338 -38.03 -39.41 -35.41
C TYR A 338 -37.42 -38.27 -36.24
N TRP A 339 -36.41 -38.55 -37.08
CA TRP A 339 -35.80 -37.53 -37.95
C TRP A 339 -36.55 -37.37 -39.29
N ASN A 340 -37.26 -38.41 -39.73
CA ASN A 340 -38.06 -38.33 -40.95
C ASN A 340 -39.30 -37.45 -40.78
N THR A 341 -39.90 -37.34 -39.60
CA THR A 341 -41.09 -36.48 -39.39
C THR A 341 -40.77 -34.99 -39.22
N LEU A 342 -39.54 -34.63 -38.81
CA LEU A 342 -39.14 -33.22 -38.67
C LEU A 342 -38.72 -32.54 -39.97
N TRP A 343 -38.54 -33.31 -41.06
CA TRP A 343 -38.06 -32.82 -42.36
C TRP A 343 -38.99 -33.15 -43.55
N THR A 344 -40.16 -33.75 -43.31
CA THR A 344 -41.14 -34.05 -44.37
C THR A 344 -42.06 -32.89 -44.73
N ASN A 345 -42.00 -31.75 -44.06
CA ASN A 345 -42.64 -30.54 -44.57
C ASN A 345 -41.70 -29.92 -45.62
N LYS A 346 -41.92 -30.28 -46.88
CA LYS A 346 -41.39 -29.54 -48.04
C LYS A 346 -41.66 -28.03 -47.81
N PRO A 347 -40.68 -27.14 -47.99
CA PRO A 347 -40.97 -25.71 -48.05
C PRO A 347 -41.89 -25.45 -49.25
N ASP A 348 -42.97 -24.69 -49.06
CA ASP A 348 -43.85 -24.22 -50.13
C ASP A 348 -43.03 -23.55 -51.24
N GLU A 349 -42.89 -24.24 -52.37
CA GLU A 349 -42.21 -23.74 -53.57
C GLU A 349 -42.92 -22.51 -54.16
N GLU A 350 -44.21 -22.31 -53.86
CA GLU A 350 -44.97 -21.11 -54.26
C GLU A 350 -44.51 -19.82 -53.55
N ARG A 351 -43.92 -19.92 -52.34
CA ARG A 351 -43.49 -18.72 -51.59
C ARG A 351 -42.13 -18.19 -52.02
N MET A 352 -41.29 -19.02 -52.66
CA MET A 352 -39.99 -18.59 -53.18
C MET A 352 -40.06 -17.99 -54.60
N ALA A 353 -41.14 -18.22 -55.35
CA ALA A 353 -41.34 -17.64 -56.67
C ALA A 353 -41.80 -16.16 -56.67
N SER A 354 -42.25 -15.62 -55.53
CA SER A 354 -42.79 -14.24 -55.44
C SER A 354 -41.79 -13.17 -54.97
N VAL A 355 -40.53 -13.53 -54.67
CA VAL A 355 -39.51 -12.57 -54.27
C VAL A 355 -38.77 -12.04 -55.50
N LYS A 356 -39.20 -10.87 -56.00
CA LYS A 356 -38.48 -10.16 -57.07
C LYS A 356 -37.07 -9.77 -56.59
N PRO A 357 -36.02 -9.98 -57.40
CA PRO A 357 -34.66 -9.59 -57.03
C PRO A 357 -34.55 -8.06 -56.95
N VAL A 358 -34.13 -7.56 -55.80
CA VAL A 358 -33.76 -6.15 -55.61
C VAL A 358 -32.55 -5.87 -56.51
N LYS A 359 -32.71 -4.96 -57.47
CA LYS A 359 -31.62 -4.50 -58.34
C LYS A 359 -30.55 -3.83 -57.47
N ALA A 360 -29.31 -4.28 -57.62
CA ALA A 360 -28.15 -3.68 -56.97
C ALA A 360 -28.01 -2.22 -57.42
N ASP A 361 -28.01 -1.31 -56.45
CA ASP A 361 -27.74 0.10 -56.66
C ASP A 361 -26.28 0.28 -57.11
N LYS A 362 -26.08 0.95 -58.25
CA LYS A 362 -24.75 1.14 -58.87
C LYS A 362 -23.96 2.30 -58.24
N ASN A 363 -24.47 2.94 -57.17
CA ASN A 363 -23.86 4.10 -56.53
C ASN A 363 -23.43 3.88 -55.06
N ALA A 364 -22.87 2.71 -54.73
CA ALA A 364 -22.21 2.53 -53.43
C ALA A 364 -20.78 3.13 -53.46
N PRO A 365 -20.41 4.03 -52.51
CA PRO A 365 -19.11 4.69 -52.51
C PRO A 365 -17.96 3.69 -52.26
N LYS A 366 -16.90 3.80 -53.08
CA LYS A 366 -15.64 3.06 -52.91
C LYS A 366 -15.01 3.44 -51.57
N ALA A 367 -15.12 2.55 -50.57
CA ALA A 367 -14.47 2.74 -49.28
C ALA A 367 -12.95 2.48 -49.41
N ALA A 368 -12.18 3.51 -49.05
CA ALA A 368 -10.73 3.54 -49.06
C ALA A 368 -10.14 2.72 -47.92
N CYS A 369 -9.39 1.68 -48.25
CA CYS A 369 -8.30 1.13 -47.45
C CYS A 369 -7.24 0.57 -48.39
N SER A 370 -6.59 1.46 -49.14
CA SER A 370 -5.37 1.13 -49.88
C SER A 370 -4.16 1.68 -49.12
N GLY A 371 -3.33 0.79 -48.58
CA GLY A 371 -1.89 1.04 -48.60
C GLY A 371 -1.14 1.39 -47.30
N THR A 372 -1.59 1.03 -46.10
CA THR A 372 -0.72 1.14 -44.91
C THR A 372 -0.44 -0.22 -44.27
N LYS A 373 0.87 -0.53 -44.13
CA LYS A 373 1.43 -1.76 -43.53
C LYS A 373 0.97 -2.06 -42.09
N ASP A 374 0.24 -1.13 -41.46
CA ASP A 374 -0.23 -1.25 -40.09
C ASP A 374 -1.62 -1.89 -39.98
N CYS A 375 -2.40 -1.93 -41.06
CA CYS A 375 -3.69 -2.62 -41.08
C CYS A 375 -3.50 -4.15 -41.03
N ASP A 376 -2.53 -4.68 -41.80
CA ASP A 376 -2.18 -6.10 -41.79
C ASP A 376 -1.68 -6.58 -40.43
N LYS A 377 -0.90 -5.76 -39.72
CA LYS A 377 -0.35 -6.14 -38.40
C LYS A 377 -1.44 -6.30 -37.33
N ASN A 378 -2.47 -5.45 -37.36
CA ASN A 378 -3.54 -5.51 -36.37
C ASN A 378 -4.50 -6.67 -36.64
N VAL A 379 -4.78 -6.96 -37.91
CA VAL A 379 -5.56 -8.13 -38.33
C VAL A 379 -4.81 -9.42 -37.97
N HIS A 380 -3.53 -9.53 -38.31
CA HIS A 380 -2.72 -10.71 -37.96
C HIS A 380 -2.60 -10.94 -36.45
N LYS A 381 -2.48 -9.87 -35.66
CA LYS A 381 -2.42 -9.98 -34.20
C LYS A 381 -3.75 -10.42 -33.59
N MET A 382 -4.87 -9.85 -34.05
CA MET A 382 -6.19 -10.22 -33.55
C MET A 382 -6.54 -11.67 -33.88
N PHE A 383 -6.14 -12.15 -35.07
CA PHE A 383 -6.32 -13.54 -35.46
C PHE A 383 -5.34 -14.49 -34.78
N GLY A 384 -4.08 -14.12 -34.57
CA GLY A 384 -3.13 -14.92 -33.78
C GLY A 384 -3.61 -15.13 -32.34
N ASP A 385 -4.14 -14.08 -31.72
CA ASP A 385 -4.76 -14.17 -30.39
C ASP A 385 -6.01 -15.08 -30.40
N ALA A 386 -6.78 -15.10 -31.50
CA ALA A 386 -7.93 -16.00 -31.65
C ALA A 386 -7.52 -17.47 -31.89
N THR A 387 -6.46 -17.73 -32.67
CA THR A 387 -5.93 -19.07 -32.92
C THR A 387 -5.33 -19.67 -31.64
N ASP A 388 -4.62 -18.86 -30.85
CA ASP A 388 -4.07 -19.25 -29.56
C ASP A 388 -5.18 -19.53 -28.52
N THR A 389 -6.32 -18.86 -28.65
CA THR A 389 -7.46 -19.04 -27.75
C THR A 389 -8.31 -20.28 -28.12
N LEU A 390 -8.36 -20.65 -29.41
CA LEU A 390 -9.24 -21.71 -29.92
C LEU A 390 -8.55 -23.06 -30.18
N GLY A 391 -7.25 -23.18 -29.92
CA GLY A 391 -6.57 -24.47 -29.70
C GLY A 391 -6.90 -25.58 -30.71
N GLY A 392 -6.62 -25.33 -31.99
CA GLY A 392 -6.64 -26.37 -33.04
C GLY A 392 -8.04 -26.76 -33.57
N LEU A 393 -9.08 -26.00 -33.27
CA LEU A 393 -10.45 -26.29 -33.73
C LEU A 393 -10.82 -25.66 -35.10
N LEU A 394 -9.88 -25.05 -35.81
CA LEU A 394 -10.11 -24.55 -37.17
C LEU A 394 -9.39 -25.43 -38.21
N PRO A 395 -10.02 -25.72 -39.36
CA PRO A 395 -9.35 -26.42 -40.46
C PRO A 395 -8.15 -25.61 -40.95
N SER A 396 -7.11 -26.28 -41.42
CA SER A 396 -5.86 -25.67 -41.89
C SER A 396 -6.02 -24.70 -43.06
N ASP A 397 -7.16 -24.76 -43.76
CA ASP A 397 -7.43 -23.88 -44.90
C ASP A 397 -8.95 -23.75 -45.20
N PRO A 398 -9.62 -22.68 -44.74
CA PRO A 398 -11.01 -22.43 -45.13
C PRO A 398 -11.05 -21.59 -46.41
N ALA A 399 -11.84 -21.99 -47.40
CA ALA A 399 -12.12 -21.17 -48.58
C ALA A 399 -12.92 -19.91 -48.19
N TRP A 400 -12.20 -18.82 -47.89
CA TRP A 400 -12.74 -17.57 -47.32
C TRP A 400 -13.63 -16.74 -48.27
N ASN A 401 -13.77 -17.17 -49.51
CA ASN A 401 -14.47 -16.45 -50.57
C ASN A 401 -16.01 -16.51 -50.41
N LYS A 402 -16.53 -17.26 -49.43
CA LYS A 402 -17.97 -17.58 -49.30
C LYS A 402 -18.66 -17.14 -48.00
N TYR A 403 -18.00 -16.40 -47.09
CA TYR A 403 -18.71 -15.84 -45.92
C TYR A 403 -19.20 -14.41 -46.18
N PRO A 404 -20.42 -14.04 -45.72
CA PRO A 404 -20.96 -12.71 -45.96
C PRO A 404 -20.13 -11.65 -45.22
N LYS A 405 -19.80 -10.57 -45.94
CA LYS A 405 -18.98 -9.42 -45.49
C LYS A 405 -19.61 -8.57 -44.36
N ALA A 406 -20.59 -9.10 -43.63
CA ALA A 406 -21.42 -8.35 -42.69
C ALA A 406 -20.91 -8.35 -41.23
N LEU A 407 -19.65 -8.69 -40.97
CA LEU A 407 -19.10 -8.83 -39.60
C LEU A 407 -18.13 -7.73 -39.16
N VAL A 408 -18.08 -6.60 -39.86
CA VAL A 408 -17.28 -5.45 -39.45
C VAL A 408 -18.18 -4.23 -39.30
N GLU A 409 -18.46 -3.82 -38.05
CA GLU A 409 -19.15 -2.55 -37.75
C GLU A 409 -18.29 -1.37 -38.25
N ASP A 410 -18.90 -0.44 -38.99
CA ASP A 410 -18.24 0.81 -39.41
C ASP A 410 -17.89 1.63 -38.16
N PRO A 411 -16.59 1.94 -37.93
CA PRO A 411 -16.14 2.72 -36.78
C PRO A 411 -16.69 4.14 -36.73
N LYS A 412 -17.29 4.66 -37.81
CA LYS A 412 -17.95 5.98 -37.86
C LYS A 412 -19.47 5.91 -37.69
N SER A 413 -20.06 4.71 -37.62
CA SER A 413 -21.50 4.55 -37.43
C SER A 413 -21.95 5.10 -36.07
N ASP A 414 -23.20 5.56 -36.00
CA ASP A 414 -23.75 6.08 -34.74
C ASP A 414 -23.85 5.00 -33.66
N ALA A 415 -23.94 3.72 -34.06
CA ALA A 415 -23.81 2.58 -33.16
C ALA A 415 -22.40 2.44 -32.56
N ALA A 416 -21.33 2.65 -33.35
CA ALA A 416 -19.95 2.66 -32.87
C ALA A 416 -19.66 3.88 -31.98
N LYS A 417 -20.18 5.07 -32.34
CA LYS A 417 -20.09 6.27 -31.49
C LYS A 417 -20.84 6.12 -30.17
N PHE A 418 -22.01 5.47 -30.18
CA PHE A 418 -22.77 5.16 -28.97
C PHE A 418 -22.01 4.15 -28.08
N LYS A 419 -21.36 3.16 -28.68
CA LYS A 419 -20.52 2.17 -27.98
C LYS A 419 -19.23 2.78 -27.44
N GLU A 420 -18.65 3.75 -28.14
CA GLU A 420 -17.49 4.56 -27.70
C GLU A 420 -17.88 5.49 -26.55
N ALA A 421 -19.03 6.16 -26.63
CA ALA A 421 -19.61 6.98 -25.57
C ALA A 421 -19.94 6.15 -24.30
N MET A 422 -20.39 4.90 -24.47
CA MET A 422 -20.60 3.95 -23.37
C MET A 422 -19.31 3.29 -22.84
N ALA A 423 -18.22 3.33 -23.62
CA ALA A 423 -16.90 2.81 -23.26
C ALA A 423 -15.98 3.85 -22.59
N THR A 424 -16.35 5.13 -22.61
CA THR A 424 -15.78 6.16 -21.74
C THR A 424 -16.25 5.94 -20.29
N SER A 425 -15.65 4.95 -19.62
CA SER A 425 -15.57 4.96 -18.17
C SER A 425 -14.71 6.15 -17.78
N THR A 426 -15.33 7.17 -17.21
CA THR A 426 -14.69 8.30 -16.56
C THR A 426 -13.56 7.81 -15.65
N TYR A 427 -12.34 8.16 -16.07
CA TYR A 427 -11.14 8.00 -15.26
C TYR A 427 -11.23 9.03 -14.13
N ASP A 428 -11.78 8.61 -12.99
CA ASP A 428 -11.79 9.34 -11.73
C ASP A 428 -10.35 9.40 -11.14
N PRO A 429 -9.66 10.56 -11.17
CA PRO A 429 -8.33 10.71 -10.60
C PRO A 429 -8.39 11.13 -9.12
N LEU A 430 -9.56 11.17 -8.48
CA LEU A 430 -9.75 11.73 -7.14
C LEU A 430 -10.36 10.73 -6.15
N ASN A 431 -9.55 9.72 -5.81
CA ASN A 431 -9.78 8.90 -4.63
C ASN A 431 -9.40 9.68 -3.34
N SER A 432 -10.03 10.85 -3.09
CA SER A 432 -9.82 11.71 -1.91
C SER A 432 -10.91 12.78 -1.74
N ALA A 433 -12.18 12.41 -1.52
CA ALA A 433 -13.17 13.22 -0.80
C ALA A 433 -14.41 12.38 -0.45
N ASP A 434 -14.34 11.58 0.61
CA ASP A 434 -15.55 11.13 1.31
C ASP A 434 -16.08 12.34 2.12
N VAL A 435 -16.84 13.20 1.45
CA VAL A 435 -18.00 13.85 2.07
C VAL A 435 -19.19 13.39 1.24
N GLY A 436 -19.62 12.16 1.48
CA GLY A 436 -20.89 11.67 0.96
C GLY A 436 -22.01 12.39 1.70
N MET A 437 -22.46 13.53 1.18
CA MET A 437 -23.81 13.99 1.50
C MET A 437 -24.76 13.00 0.85
N GLY A 438 -25.43 12.18 1.67
CA GLY A 438 -26.44 11.21 1.25
C GLY A 438 -27.71 11.90 0.77
N LEU A 439 -27.59 12.74 -0.26
CA LEU A 439 -28.72 13.34 -0.93
C LEU A 439 -29.36 12.30 -1.85
N SER A 440 -30.69 12.24 -1.83
CA SER A 440 -31.46 11.51 -2.85
C SER A 440 -31.14 12.08 -4.23
N THR A 441 -31.39 11.28 -5.27
CA THR A 441 -31.16 11.67 -6.67
C THR A 441 -31.84 12.99 -7.04
N GLU A 442 -33.03 13.24 -6.50
CA GLU A 442 -33.79 14.49 -6.67
C GLU A 442 -33.10 15.69 -6.02
N ARG A 443 -32.70 15.59 -4.75
CA ARG A 443 -31.98 16.68 -4.06
C ARG A 443 -30.61 16.96 -4.63
N ARG A 444 -29.99 15.97 -5.28
CA ARG A 444 -28.74 16.16 -6.00
C ARG A 444 -28.96 16.99 -7.27
N ALA A 445 -30.05 16.75 -8.00
CA ALA A 445 -30.41 17.55 -9.16
C ALA A 445 -30.77 18.99 -8.78
N GLU A 446 -31.51 19.19 -7.69
CA GLU A 446 -31.82 20.54 -7.16
C GLU A 446 -30.56 21.29 -6.73
N PHE A 447 -29.63 20.60 -6.04
CA PHE A 447 -28.37 21.21 -5.63
C PHE A 447 -27.46 21.54 -6.83
N ASP A 448 -27.45 20.68 -7.85
CA ASP A 448 -26.71 20.93 -9.10
C ASP A 448 -27.30 22.12 -9.87
N GLN A 449 -28.62 22.24 -9.93
CA GLN A 449 -29.30 23.40 -10.52
C GLN A 449 -29.02 24.69 -9.73
N HIS A 450 -29.06 24.63 -8.41
CA HIS A 450 -28.76 25.79 -7.55
C HIS A 450 -27.29 26.24 -7.65
N MET A 451 -26.35 25.28 -7.71
CA MET A 451 -24.93 25.58 -7.96
C MET A 451 -24.73 26.19 -9.36
N PHE A 452 -25.37 25.63 -10.39
CA PHE A 452 -25.26 26.16 -11.74
C PHE A 452 -25.87 27.56 -11.86
N ALA A 453 -27.04 27.80 -11.26
CA ALA A 453 -27.68 29.11 -11.27
C ALA A 453 -26.82 30.20 -10.62
N ASN A 454 -26.16 29.89 -9.50
CA ASN A 454 -25.39 30.88 -8.75
C ASN A 454 -23.94 31.04 -9.21
N THR A 455 -23.39 30.05 -9.93
CA THR A 455 -21.95 30.06 -10.29
C THR A 455 -21.71 29.96 -11.80
N GLY A 456 -22.72 29.62 -12.58
CA GLY A 456 -22.60 29.27 -14.00
C GLY A 456 -21.88 27.94 -14.26
N CYS A 457 -21.55 27.17 -13.21
CA CYS A 457 -20.70 25.98 -13.31
C CYS A 457 -21.43 24.71 -12.87
N ALA A 458 -21.28 23.63 -13.66
CA ALA A 458 -21.84 22.33 -13.31
C ALA A 458 -21.04 21.67 -12.17
N MET A 459 -21.72 20.84 -11.35
CA MET A 459 -21.04 20.11 -10.28
C MET A 459 -19.99 19.17 -10.87
N GLY A 460 -18.73 19.37 -10.45
CA GLY A 460 -17.58 18.59 -10.93
C GLY A 460 -16.72 19.30 -11.98
N ASP A 461 -17.18 20.41 -12.56
CA ASP A 461 -16.35 21.26 -13.41
C ASP A 461 -15.44 22.14 -12.56
N LYS A 462 -14.34 21.53 -12.12
CA LYS A 462 -13.36 22.15 -11.23
C LYS A 462 -12.74 23.42 -11.83
N ASP A 463 -12.51 23.45 -13.13
CA ASP A 463 -11.83 24.59 -13.77
C ASP A 463 -12.79 25.77 -13.91
N CYS A 464 -14.07 25.50 -14.20
CA CYS A 464 -15.12 26.51 -14.11
C CYS A 464 -15.25 27.05 -12.67
N LEU A 465 -15.34 26.18 -11.66
CA LEU A 465 -15.46 26.59 -10.26
C LEU A 465 -14.22 27.33 -9.72
N LEU A 466 -13.02 27.00 -10.21
CA LEU A 466 -11.78 27.74 -9.91
C LEU A 466 -11.78 29.14 -10.54
N LYS A 467 -12.41 29.29 -11.71
CA LYS A 467 -12.54 30.57 -12.41
C LYS A 467 -13.62 31.45 -11.77
N ALA A 468 -14.72 30.85 -11.32
CA ALA A 468 -15.80 31.50 -10.57
C ALA A 468 -15.41 31.87 -9.12
N GLY A 469 -14.18 31.56 -8.67
CA GLY A 469 -13.70 31.89 -7.31
C GLY A 469 -14.28 31.01 -6.19
N VAL A 470 -15.23 30.13 -6.51
CA VAL A 470 -15.91 29.22 -5.57
C VAL A 470 -14.98 28.10 -5.10
N TRP A 471 -14.01 27.69 -5.93
CA TRP A 471 -13.03 26.67 -5.58
C TRP A 471 -11.69 27.31 -5.19
N PRO A 472 -11.11 27.00 -4.01
CA PRO A 472 -9.86 27.64 -3.60
C PRO A 472 -8.69 27.21 -4.49
N ARG A 473 -7.94 28.20 -5.00
CA ARG A 473 -6.67 27.96 -5.71
C ARG A 473 -5.69 27.32 -4.74
N SER A 474 -5.22 26.12 -5.06
CA SER A 474 -4.20 25.45 -4.24
C SER A 474 -2.84 26.14 -4.40
N GLY A 475 -2.60 27.20 -3.63
CA GLY A 475 -1.29 27.79 -3.45
C GLY A 475 -0.36 26.78 -2.78
N LYS A 476 0.89 26.66 -3.28
CA LYS A 476 1.95 25.89 -2.63
C LYS A 476 2.28 26.54 -1.29
N GLY A 477 1.65 26.11 -0.20
CA GLY A 477 2.06 26.52 1.15
C GLY A 477 1.03 26.47 2.27
N VAL A 478 -0.26 26.22 2.01
CA VAL A 478 -1.26 26.22 3.09
C VAL A 478 -1.36 24.85 3.74
N GLU A 479 -0.94 24.75 5.01
CA GLU A 479 -1.20 23.58 5.85
C GLU A 479 -2.72 23.37 5.97
N LYS A 480 -3.17 22.12 5.81
CA LYS A 480 -4.55 21.72 6.12
C LYS A 480 -4.75 21.77 7.64
N GLY A 481 -4.96 22.97 8.17
CA GLY A 481 -5.41 23.19 9.54
C GLY A 481 -6.93 23.12 9.58
N GLY A 482 -7.48 22.05 10.17
CA GLY A 482 -8.84 22.11 10.70
C GLY A 482 -8.90 23.13 11.84
N VAL A 483 -10.06 23.75 12.03
CA VAL A 483 -10.35 24.63 13.17
C VAL A 483 -10.31 23.78 14.44
N ASN A 484 -9.18 23.82 15.15
CA ASN A 484 -8.94 22.95 16.31
C ASN A 484 -9.09 23.66 17.65
N ASP A 485 -9.27 24.98 17.63
CA ASP A 485 -9.45 25.83 18.79
C ASP A 485 -10.28 27.07 18.45
N THR A 486 -10.80 27.70 19.50
CA THR A 486 -11.68 28.87 19.44
C THR A 486 -11.02 30.04 18.73
N ALA A 487 -9.70 30.23 18.88
CA ALA A 487 -8.95 31.30 18.23
C ALA A 487 -8.87 31.12 16.71
N SER A 488 -8.71 29.88 16.24
CA SER A 488 -8.69 29.54 14.82
C SER A 488 -10.08 29.67 14.18
N ALA A 489 -11.15 29.43 14.96
CA ALA A 489 -12.54 29.63 14.54
C ALA A 489 -12.82 31.12 14.31
N VAL A 490 -12.47 31.96 15.31
CA VAL A 490 -12.63 33.42 15.23
C VAL A 490 -11.84 34.00 14.05
N LYS A 491 -10.62 33.52 13.80
CA LYS A 491 -9.79 33.98 12.67
C LYS A 491 -10.27 33.50 11.29
N LEU A 492 -11.04 32.41 11.24
CA LEU A 492 -11.72 31.99 10.01
C LEU A 492 -12.96 32.86 9.78
N MET A 493 -13.76 33.11 10.82
CA MET A 493 -14.97 33.92 10.73
C MET A 493 -14.67 35.38 10.36
N ARG A 494 -13.61 35.98 10.90
CA ARG A 494 -13.19 37.34 10.50
C ARG A 494 -12.81 37.43 9.02
N ARG A 495 -12.30 36.35 8.43
CA ARG A 495 -12.00 36.29 6.98
C ARG A 495 -13.24 36.07 6.12
N VAL A 496 -14.29 35.48 6.68
CA VAL A 496 -15.59 35.33 6.02
C VAL A 496 -16.30 36.68 6.02
N ASP A 497 -16.28 37.39 7.15
CA ASP A 497 -16.79 38.75 7.31
C ASP A 497 -16.09 39.75 6.37
N GLU A 498 -14.74 39.72 6.33
CA GLU A 498 -13.92 40.51 5.38
C GLU A 498 -14.18 40.17 3.89
N HIS A 499 -14.90 39.09 3.56
CA HIS A 499 -15.18 38.68 2.16
C HIS A 499 -16.64 38.74 1.75
N LEU A 500 -17.57 38.62 2.70
CA LEU A 500 -19.01 38.60 2.42
C LEU A 500 -19.70 39.93 2.73
N GLY A 501 -19.06 40.85 3.48
CA GLY A 501 -19.56 42.22 3.66
C GLY A 501 -21.05 42.29 4.05
N GLU A 502 -21.81 43.13 3.35
CA GLU A 502 -23.25 43.40 3.58
C GLU A 502 -24.17 42.19 3.32
N ASP A 503 -23.68 41.08 2.78
CA ASP A 503 -24.48 39.87 2.54
C ASP A 503 -24.66 39.00 3.81
N LEU A 504 -24.09 39.41 4.94
CA LEU A 504 -24.31 38.79 6.26
C LEU A 504 -25.54 39.41 6.95
N PRO A 505 -26.54 38.62 7.38
CA PRO A 505 -27.72 39.16 8.04
C PRO A 505 -27.36 39.91 9.34
N ASP A 506 -27.97 41.08 9.54
CA ASP A 506 -27.57 42.12 10.51
C ASP A 506 -27.58 41.74 12.00
N ASP A 507 -28.13 40.59 12.41
CA ASP A 507 -27.98 40.18 13.81
C ASP A 507 -28.20 38.68 14.05
N PRO A 508 -27.13 37.97 14.43
CA PRO A 508 -27.29 36.75 15.20
C PRO A 508 -26.24 36.68 16.32
N ALA A 509 -26.42 37.41 17.42
CA ALA A 509 -25.90 37.09 18.78
C ALA A 509 -24.64 36.17 18.84
N TRP A 510 -23.54 36.61 18.23
CA TRP A 510 -22.40 35.73 17.90
C TRP A 510 -21.47 35.40 19.08
N GLU A 511 -21.60 36.12 20.20
CA GLU A 511 -20.81 35.87 21.41
C GLU A 511 -21.12 34.52 22.07
N GLN A 512 -22.31 33.95 21.81
CA GLN A 512 -22.75 32.68 22.42
C GLN A 512 -22.33 31.42 21.63
N TYR A 513 -21.83 31.58 20.40
CA TYR A 513 -21.59 30.48 19.47
C TYR A 513 -20.27 29.68 19.63
N PRO A 514 -19.14 30.25 20.10
CA PRO A 514 -17.87 29.51 20.13
C PRO A 514 -17.82 28.39 21.18
N GLN A 515 -18.61 28.47 22.27
CA GLN A 515 -18.61 27.45 23.33
C GLN A 515 -19.41 26.20 22.96
N LYS A 516 -20.42 26.29 22.08
CA LYS A 516 -21.29 25.16 21.72
C LYS A 516 -20.73 24.30 20.57
N LEU A 517 -19.80 24.83 19.76
CA LEU A 517 -19.26 24.14 18.58
C LEU A 517 -17.94 23.38 18.82
N VAL A 518 -17.28 23.60 19.97
CA VAL A 518 -16.05 22.89 20.32
C VAL A 518 -16.32 21.94 21.48
N GLU A 519 -16.72 20.70 21.18
CA GLU A 519 -16.77 19.67 22.22
C GLU A 519 -15.37 19.38 22.75
N ASP A 520 -15.21 19.49 24.07
CA ASP A 520 -13.98 19.05 24.74
C ASP A 520 -13.77 17.55 24.49
N ARG A 521 -12.76 17.22 23.67
CA ARG A 521 -12.34 15.83 23.40
C ARG A 521 -11.90 15.08 24.65
N ARG A 522 -11.59 15.77 25.75
CA ARG A 522 -11.27 15.17 27.06
C ARG A 522 -12.51 15.06 27.97
N GLY A 523 -13.65 15.61 27.56
CA GLY A 523 -14.91 15.52 28.27
C GLY A 523 -15.41 14.08 28.40
N ARG A 524 -16.14 13.81 29.49
CA ARG A 524 -16.72 12.48 29.75
C ARG A 524 -17.69 12.05 28.63
N GLN A 525 -18.46 12.99 28.07
CA GLN A 525 -19.43 12.72 27.00
C GLN A 525 -18.79 12.38 25.65
N ALA A 526 -17.72 13.08 25.24
CA ALA A 526 -16.98 12.77 24.02
C ALA A 526 -16.37 11.35 24.07
N ARG A 527 -15.82 10.96 25.23
CA ARG A 527 -15.26 9.61 25.48
C ARG A 527 -16.33 8.51 25.47
N VAL A 528 -17.51 8.77 26.00
CA VAL A 528 -18.65 7.84 25.98
C VAL A 528 -19.17 7.65 24.56
N ARG A 529 -19.31 8.72 23.80
CA ARG A 529 -19.74 8.65 22.39
C ARG A 529 -18.71 7.96 21.50
N GLU A 530 -17.41 8.15 21.72
CA GLU A 530 -16.37 7.39 21.01
C GLU A 530 -16.42 5.89 21.35
N GLY A 531 -16.73 5.56 22.62
CA GLY A 531 -16.98 4.17 23.06
C GLY A 531 -18.29 3.57 22.55
N LEU A 532 -19.32 4.38 22.27
CA LEU A 532 -20.60 3.94 21.67
C LEU A 532 -20.54 3.90 20.14
N ALA A 533 -19.69 4.71 19.51
CA ALA A 533 -19.44 4.71 18.06
C ALA A 533 -18.56 3.53 17.61
N THR A 534 -17.88 2.85 18.54
CA THR A 534 -17.39 1.48 18.31
C THR A 534 -18.57 0.53 18.18
N LYS A 535 -18.95 0.23 16.93
CA LYS A 535 -19.99 -0.75 16.58
C LYS A 535 -19.86 -2.05 17.39
N THR A 536 -20.77 -2.25 18.34
CA THR A 536 -21.15 -3.58 18.85
C THR A 536 -22.14 -4.20 17.86
N TYR A 537 -21.74 -5.31 17.26
CA TYR A 537 -22.53 -6.08 16.30
C TYR A 537 -23.29 -7.21 17.02
N ASP A 538 -24.49 -7.49 16.52
CA ASP A 538 -25.52 -8.41 17.02
C ASP A 538 -25.16 -9.91 16.79
N PRO A 539 -25.40 -10.86 17.73
CA PRO A 539 -24.76 -12.18 17.77
C PRO A 539 -25.39 -13.35 16.99
N LEU A 540 -26.34 -13.15 16.07
CA LEU A 540 -27.10 -14.28 15.50
C LEU A 540 -26.79 -14.66 14.04
N ASP A 541 -25.54 -14.64 13.58
CA ASP A 541 -25.13 -15.58 12.52
C ASP A 541 -23.60 -15.72 12.27
N ASN A 542 -23.09 -16.94 12.51
CA ASN A 542 -21.97 -17.65 11.87
C ASN A 542 -20.58 -16.97 11.58
N ALA A 543 -19.58 -17.52 12.28
CA ALA A 543 -18.16 -17.77 11.92
C ALA A 543 -17.04 -16.74 12.28
N ASP A 544 -16.10 -17.26 13.09
CA ASP A 544 -14.63 -17.18 12.97
C ASP A 544 -13.86 -15.83 13.06
N VAL A 545 -13.13 -15.75 14.18
CA VAL A 545 -11.74 -15.27 14.36
C VAL A 545 -11.48 -13.80 14.70
N GLY A 546 -11.08 -13.60 15.97
CA GLY A 546 -9.69 -13.27 16.33
C GLY A 546 -9.24 -11.82 16.21
N MET A 547 -9.16 -11.15 17.37
CA MET A 547 -8.39 -9.92 17.54
C MET A 547 -6.90 -10.16 17.23
N VAL A 548 -6.42 -9.54 16.15
CA VAL A 548 -4.98 -9.43 15.87
C VAL A 548 -4.36 -8.48 16.88
N ALA A 549 -3.44 -9.00 17.70
CA ALA A 549 -2.58 -8.24 18.58
C ALA A 549 -1.77 -7.19 17.81
N GLY A 550 -2.13 -5.91 17.98
CA GLY A 550 -1.41 -4.77 17.45
C GLY A 550 -1.52 -3.58 18.39
N GLY A 551 -0.37 -3.09 18.87
CA GLY A 551 -0.20 -1.81 19.56
C GLY A 551 -0.42 -1.83 21.06
N TYR A 552 0.69 -1.78 21.82
CA TYR A 552 0.70 -1.33 23.22
C TYR A 552 0.38 0.17 23.22
N ASP A 553 -0.89 0.53 23.38
CA ASP A 553 -1.32 1.91 23.64
C ASP A 553 -1.66 2.02 25.13
N GLU A 554 -1.08 3.02 25.80
CA GLU A 554 -1.26 3.30 27.22
C GLU A 554 -2.74 3.52 27.57
N SER A 555 -3.50 4.07 26.63
CA SER A 555 -4.95 4.31 26.71
C SER A 555 -5.73 2.99 26.85
N ARG A 556 -5.25 1.94 26.17
CA ARG A 556 -5.87 0.60 26.17
C ARG A 556 -5.59 -0.17 27.45
N MET A 557 -4.40 0.01 28.04
CA MET A 557 -4.08 -0.55 29.36
C MET A 557 -4.86 0.18 30.45
N ARG A 558 -4.99 1.51 30.39
CA ARG A 558 -5.81 2.27 31.35
C ARG A 558 -7.28 1.88 31.28
N TYR A 559 -7.85 1.74 30.09
CA TYR A 559 -9.22 1.24 29.93
C TYR A 559 -9.39 -0.18 30.50
N ARG A 560 -8.41 -1.07 30.26
CA ARG A 560 -8.41 -2.42 30.84
C ARG A 560 -8.37 -2.39 32.37
N THR A 561 -7.51 -1.55 32.94
CA THR A 561 -7.38 -1.36 34.39
C THR A 561 -8.64 -0.77 34.99
N ASP A 562 -9.25 0.23 34.36
CA ASP A 562 -10.48 0.87 34.83
C ASP A 562 -11.67 -0.11 34.77
N MET A 563 -11.78 -0.90 33.70
CA MET A 563 -12.80 -1.94 33.57
C MET A 563 -12.62 -3.01 34.66
N ARG A 564 -11.39 -3.51 34.85
CA ARG A 564 -11.08 -4.52 35.86
C ARG A 564 -11.30 -4.00 37.28
N LYS A 565 -10.95 -2.74 37.55
CA LYS A 565 -11.21 -2.08 38.84
C LYS A 565 -12.71 -1.89 39.10
N ALA A 566 -13.49 -1.59 38.07
CA ALA A 566 -14.93 -1.36 38.21
C ALA A 566 -15.75 -2.65 38.34
N THR A 567 -15.27 -3.76 37.76
CA THR A 567 -16.05 -4.99 37.54
C THR A 567 -15.44 -6.28 38.11
N GLY A 568 -14.13 -6.30 38.36
CA GLY A 568 -13.38 -7.49 38.80
C GLY A 568 -12.83 -8.38 37.67
N CYS A 569 -13.18 -8.19 36.38
CA CYS A 569 -12.75 -9.09 35.30
C CYS A 569 -11.92 -8.42 34.18
N ASP A 570 -11.36 -9.24 33.27
CA ASP A 570 -10.48 -8.82 32.16
C ASP A 570 -11.26 -8.60 30.84
N MET A 571 -10.67 -7.85 29.90
CA MET A 571 -11.29 -7.57 28.59
C MET A 571 -11.47 -8.85 27.75
N GLY A 572 -12.73 -9.18 27.42
CA GLY A 572 -13.11 -10.32 26.57
C GLY A 572 -14.28 -11.15 27.10
N GLU A 573 -14.64 -10.98 28.38
CA GLU A 573 -15.75 -11.70 29.01
C GLU A 573 -17.07 -10.92 28.86
N VAL A 574 -17.99 -11.49 28.08
CA VAL A 574 -19.28 -10.88 27.70
C VAL A 574 -20.14 -10.55 28.94
N GLU A 575 -20.14 -11.43 29.95
CA GLU A 575 -20.87 -11.20 31.20
C GLU A 575 -20.33 -9.99 31.98
N CYS A 576 -19.04 -9.74 31.87
CA CYS A 576 -18.41 -8.65 32.60
C CYS A 576 -18.72 -7.29 31.96
N PHE A 577 -18.88 -7.24 30.63
CA PHE A 577 -19.40 -6.05 29.94
C PHE A 577 -20.85 -5.74 30.34
N ARG A 578 -21.69 -6.77 30.53
CA ARG A 578 -23.07 -6.62 31.03
C ARG A 578 -23.10 -6.05 32.45
N LYS A 579 -22.25 -6.54 33.36
CA LYS A 579 -22.10 -5.98 34.73
C LYS A 579 -21.63 -4.53 34.73
N PHE A 580 -20.64 -4.18 33.91
CA PHE A 580 -20.16 -2.79 33.76
C PHE A 580 -21.29 -1.84 33.33
N ARG A 581 -22.09 -2.26 32.34
CA ARG A 581 -23.22 -1.47 31.81
C ARG A 581 -24.30 -1.27 32.86
N LYS A 582 -24.67 -2.32 33.60
CA LYS A 582 -25.68 -2.26 34.67
C LYS A 582 -25.27 -1.35 35.83
N LYS A 583 -23.99 -1.38 36.23
CA LYS A 583 -23.47 -0.56 37.34
C LYS A 583 -23.35 0.92 37.00
N ASN A 584 -22.93 1.25 35.77
CA ASN A 584 -22.62 2.64 35.39
C ASN A 584 -23.76 3.35 34.64
N TYR A 585 -24.75 2.61 34.12
CA TYR A 585 -25.86 3.16 33.34
C TYR A 585 -27.20 2.49 33.68
N PRO A 586 -27.70 2.63 34.93
CA PRO A 586 -28.90 1.93 35.40
C PRO A 586 -30.20 2.38 34.72
N LYS A 587 -30.20 3.49 33.96
CA LYS A 587 -31.40 4.09 33.34
C LYS A 587 -31.72 3.61 31.90
N PHE A 588 -31.02 2.61 31.37
CA PHE A 588 -31.38 2.01 30.07
C PHE A 588 -32.18 0.72 30.26
N PRO A 589 -33.51 0.71 30.12
CA PRO A 589 -34.27 -0.55 30.15
C PRO A 589 -33.88 -1.41 28.95
N ALA A 590 -33.62 -2.70 29.20
CA ALA A 590 -33.53 -3.69 28.14
C ALA A 590 -34.91 -3.82 27.50
N LYS A 591 -35.02 -3.61 26.18
CA LYS A 591 -36.25 -3.92 25.45
C LYS A 591 -36.56 -5.40 25.63
N LYS A 592 -37.76 -5.66 26.17
CA LYS A 592 -38.40 -6.98 26.26
C LYS A 592 -39.18 -7.18 24.96
N GLY A 593 -39.04 -8.35 24.34
CA GLY A 593 -39.98 -8.86 23.32
C GLY A 593 -39.32 -9.19 21.98
N ASP A 594 -39.15 -10.49 21.74
CA ASP A 594 -39.68 -11.19 20.57
C ASP A 594 -40.04 -12.60 21.06
N SER A 595 -41.33 -12.82 21.30
CA SER A 595 -41.95 -14.15 21.35
C SER A 595 -43.29 -14.02 20.65
N ASP A 596 -43.34 -14.58 19.46
CA ASP A 596 -44.55 -14.82 18.68
C ASP A 596 -45.54 -15.66 19.51
N ASP A 597 -46.76 -15.16 19.68
CA ASP A 597 -48.03 -15.92 19.66
C ASP A 597 -49.14 -15.09 20.31
N CYS A 598 -50.01 -14.52 19.47
CA CYS A 598 -51.44 -14.24 19.71
C CYS A 598 -51.98 -13.41 18.54
N PHE A 599 -52.07 -14.00 17.35
CA PHE A 599 -52.90 -13.46 16.27
C PHE A 599 -54.25 -14.17 16.29
N GLY A 600 -55.31 -13.42 16.60
CA GLY A 600 -56.69 -13.81 16.35
C GLY A 600 -57.54 -14.08 17.59
N LYS A 601 -57.96 -13.02 18.30
CA LYS A 601 -59.26 -12.91 19.01
C LYS A 601 -59.50 -11.46 19.48
N LYS A 602 -60.78 -11.10 19.59
CA LYS A 602 -61.29 -9.73 19.83
C LYS A 602 -60.81 -9.16 21.18
N LYS A 603 -60.66 -7.83 21.22
CA LYS A 603 -60.31 -7.04 22.42
C LYS A 603 -61.27 -7.32 23.56
N GLY A 604 -60.80 -8.00 24.61
CA GLY A 604 -61.52 -8.11 25.86
C GLY A 604 -61.34 -9.42 26.62
N GLU A 605 -60.17 -10.06 26.61
CA GLU A 605 -59.88 -11.25 27.46
C GLU A 605 -58.38 -11.53 27.48
N CYS A 606 -57.63 -10.80 28.31
CA CYS A 606 -56.28 -11.15 28.78
C CYS A 606 -56.06 -10.41 30.11
N GLY A 607 -56.90 -10.75 31.08
CA GLY A 607 -56.80 -10.28 32.44
C GLY A 607 -57.23 -11.39 33.38
N LYS A 608 -56.48 -11.53 34.48
CA LYS A 608 -56.64 -12.46 35.61
C LYS A 608 -55.90 -13.80 35.43
N ASP A 609 -54.80 -13.94 36.16
CA ASP A 609 -54.61 -15.00 37.16
C ASP A 609 -53.14 -15.21 37.54
N LYS A 610 -52.76 -14.72 38.73
CA LYS A 610 -52.28 -15.52 39.88
C LYS A 610 -51.35 -14.71 40.78
N ALA A 611 -51.94 -14.21 41.86
CA ALA A 611 -51.29 -14.14 43.16
C ALA A 611 -51.41 -15.52 43.84
N LYS A 612 -50.29 -16.05 44.35
CA LYS A 612 -50.12 -16.93 45.54
C LYS A 612 -48.87 -17.79 45.37
N SER A 613 -47.83 -17.47 46.15
CA SER A 613 -47.30 -18.35 47.22
C SER A 613 -45.95 -17.81 47.71
N LYS A 614 -45.93 -17.38 48.98
CA LYS A 614 -44.74 -17.31 49.81
C LYS A 614 -44.36 -18.73 50.28
N GLU A 615 -43.09 -18.86 50.69
CA GLU A 615 -42.48 -19.87 51.58
C GLU A 615 -42.14 -21.26 51.00
N ALA A 616 -40.88 -21.41 50.57
CA ALA A 616 -39.82 -22.13 51.31
C ALA A 616 -38.44 -21.63 50.83
#